data_AF-A0A843EG10-F1
#
_entry.id   AF-A0A843EG10-F1
#
_cell.length_a   1.000
_cell.length_b   1.000
_cell.length_c   1.000
_cell.angle_alpha   90.00
_cell.angle_beta   90.00
_cell.angle_gamma   90.00
#
_symmetry.space_group_name_H-M   'P 1'
#
loop_
_entity.id
_entity.type
_entity.pdbx_description
1 polymer ?
#
loop_
_entity_poly.entity_id
_entity_poly.type
_entity_poly.pdbx_seq_one_letter_code
_entity_poly.pdbx_strand_id
1 'polypeptide(L)'
;CGIMAEALKSVPRLDESVSYYNDAIKIGERLLYEGNIDDPYLLTLCYMYRGDVYDALGDNENALRDHIDACGSLEEMINNGSSKNNHLLVELCQDIAARLMDLGRVEQSEKYLLKSMRYGLPEMEEAIGALGMPDPDDYDDEFY
;
A
#
# COMPACT_ATOMS: atom_id res chain seq x y z
N CYS A 1 -32.26 7.33 -14.15
CA CYS A 1 -31.80 8.30 -13.12
C CYS A 1 -31.96 7.75 -11.70
N GLY A 2 -31.33 6.60 -11.40
CA GLY A 2 -31.17 6.08 -10.02
C GLY A 2 -29.70 6.06 -9.55
N ILE A 3 -28.75 6.19 -10.48
CA ILE A 3 -27.31 5.98 -10.24
C ILE A 3 -26.66 7.17 -9.51
N MET A 4 -27.15 8.40 -9.75
CA MET A 4 -26.66 9.60 -9.06
C MET A 4 -27.16 9.71 -7.60
N ALA A 5 -28.29 9.09 -7.26
CA ALA A 5 -28.88 9.20 -5.92
C ALA A 5 -28.20 8.29 -4.88
N GLU A 6 -27.53 7.24 -5.32
CA GLU A 6 -26.73 6.33 -4.49
C GLU A 6 -25.28 6.84 -4.36
N ALA A 7 -24.73 7.41 -5.44
CA ALA A 7 -23.40 8.03 -5.49
C ALA A 7 -23.22 9.26 -4.58
N LEU A 8 -24.30 10.00 -4.27
CA LEU A 8 -24.26 11.19 -3.40
C LEU A 8 -24.47 10.86 -1.91
N LYS A 9 -24.90 9.64 -1.55
CA LYS A 9 -25.12 9.23 -0.14
C LYS A 9 -23.87 8.65 0.54
N SER A 10 -22.84 8.28 -0.22
CA SER A 10 -21.58 7.73 0.32
C SER A 10 -20.49 8.79 0.48
N VAL A 11 -20.38 9.79 -0.40
CA VAL A 11 -19.29 10.78 -0.38
C VAL A 11 -19.12 11.48 0.99
N PRO A 12 -20.17 11.99 1.65
CA PRO A 12 -20.01 12.61 2.97
C PRO A 12 -19.52 11.62 4.04
N ARG A 13 -19.91 10.34 3.94
CA ARG A 13 -19.45 9.28 4.86
C ARG A 13 -18.01 8.87 4.57
N LEU A 14 -17.58 8.96 3.31
CA LEU A 14 -16.21 8.70 2.89
C LEU A 14 -15.29 9.84 3.32
N ASP A 15 -15.70 11.10 3.16
CA ASP A 15 -14.95 12.27 3.64
C ASP A 15 -14.76 12.22 5.17
N GLU A 16 -15.82 11.86 5.92
CA GLU A 16 -15.74 11.59 7.35
C GLU A 16 -14.76 10.43 7.66
N SER A 17 -14.79 9.36 6.86
CA SER A 17 -13.86 8.22 7.00
C SER A 17 -12.40 8.62 6.79
N VAL A 18 -12.12 9.47 5.78
CA VAL A 18 -10.77 10.02 5.56
C VAL A 18 -10.31 10.78 6.81
N SER A 19 -11.17 11.60 7.42
CA SER A 19 -10.83 12.31 8.66
C SER A 19 -10.51 11.35 9.81
N TYR A 20 -11.30 10.30 10.00
CA TYR A 20 -11.04 9.30 11.04
C TYR A 20 -9.69 8.59 10.84
N TYR A 21 -9.38 8.16 9.61
CA TYR A 21 -8.10 7.53 9.31
C TYR A 21 -6.93 8.52 9.43
N ASN A 22 -7.11 9.78 9.05
CA ASN A 22 -6.09 10.81 9.25
C ASN A 22 -5.71 10.97 10.73
N ASP A 23 -6.70 11.00 11.62
CA ASP A 23 -6.44 11.13 13.05
C ASP A 23 -5.82 9.84 13.63
N ALA A 24 -6.29 8.66 13.21
CA ALA A 24 -5.72 7.38 13.60
C ALA A 24 -4.25 7.25 13.16
N ILE A 25 -3.94 7.61 11.92
CA ILE A 25 -2.58 7.59 11.36
C ILE A 25 -1.67 8.54 12.12
N LYS A 26 -2.09 9.80 12.36
CA LYS A 26 -1.28 10.76 13.15
C LYS A 26 -0.95 10.23 14.55
N ILE A 27 -1.91 9.58 15.20
CA ILE A 27 -1.69 8.97 16.52
C ILE A 27 -0.73 7.78 16.40
N GLY A 28 -0.95 6.91 15.42
CA GLY A 28 -0.10 5.74 15.19
C GLY A 28 1.34 6.10 14.83
N GLU A 29 1.55 7.03 13.89
CA GLU A 29 2.88 7.55 13.52
C GLU A 29 3.61 8.13 14.72
N ARG A 30 2.90 8.93 15.55
CA ARG A 30 3.47 9.48 16.77
C ARG A 30 3.88 8.39 17.75
N LEU A 31 3.03 7.38 17.98
CA LEU A 31 3.34 6.26 18.88
C LEU A 31 4.51 5.43 18.35
N LEU A 32 4.57 5.19 17.04
CA LEU A 32 5.68 4.48 16.40
C LEU A 32 6.99 5.25 16.59
N TYR A 33 6.99 6.56 16.33
CA TYR A 33 8.15 7.43 16.53
C TYR A 33 8.62 7.47 17.99
N GLU A 34 7.69 7.50 18.94
CA GLU A 34 8.00 7.47 20.37
C GLU A 34 8.39 6.06 20.89
N GLY A 35 8.31 5.02 20.05
CA GLY A 35 8.57 3.63 20.44
C GLY A 35 7.51 3.01 21.35
N ASN A 36 6.32 3.60 21.38
CA ASN A 36 5.19 3.25 22.25
C ASN A 36 4.05 2.55 21.48
N ILE A 37 4.26 2.16 20.23
CA ILE A 37 3.23 1.46 19.46
C ILE A 37 3.18 -0.02 19.87
N ASP A 38 2.01 -0.46 20.33
CA ASP A 38 1.81 -1.86 20.75
C ASP A 38 1.76 -2.81 19.54
N ASP A 39 1.07 -2.39 18.48
CA ASP A 39 0.91 -3.17 17.25
C ASP A 39 1.02 -2.26 16.01
N PRO A 40 2.19 -2.20 15.35
CA PRO A 40 2.37 -1.39 14.14
C PRO A 40 1.51 -1.86 12.97
N TYR A 41 1.00 -3.10 12.99
CA TYR A 41 0.10 -3.61 11.96
C TYR A 41 -1.20 -2.80 11.88
N LEU A 42 -1.68 -2.25 13.00
CA LEU A 42 -2.86 -1.40 13.01
C LEU A 42 -2.66 -0.10 12.22
N LEU A 43 -1.45 0.48 12.27
CA LEU A 43 -1.11 1.66 11.48
C LEU A 43 -1.07 1.30 9.98
N THR A 44 -0.49 0.16 9.62
CA THR A 44 -0.51 -0.38 8.25
C THR A 44 -1.93 -0.52 7.71
N LEU A 45 -2.85 -1.10 8.48
CA LEU A 45 -4.26 -1.21 8.08
C LEU A 45 -4.94 0.15 7.94
N CYS A 46 -4.58 1.14 8.76
CA CYS A 46 -5.13 2.49 8.63
C CYS A 46 -4.72 3.14 7.31
N TYR A 47 -3.46 3.00 6.89
CA TYR A 47 -3.03 3.47 5.57
C TYR A 47 -3.81 2.75 4.47
N MET A 48 -3.86 1.42 4.50
CA MET A 48 -4.57 0.62 3.48
C MET A 48 -6.04 1.05 3.33
N TYR A 49 -6.78 1.11 4.45
CA TYR A 49 -8.19 1.49 4.38
C TYR A 49 -8.41 2.96 4.02
N ARG A 50 -7.50 3.87 4.36
CA ARG A 50 -7.58 5.26 3.88
C ARG A 50 -7.34 5.32 2.37
N GLY A 51 -6.42 4.51 1.86
CA GLY A 51 -6.19 4.32 0.43
C GLY A 51 -7.44 3.85 -0.31
N ASP A 52 -8.10 2.81 0.20
CA ASP A 52 -9.36 2.28 -0.37
C ASP A 52 -10.48 3.34 -0.38
N VAL A 53 -10.52 4.19 0.65
CA VAL A 53 -11.49 5.30 0.72
C VAL A 53 -11.15 6.38 -0.33
N TYR A 54 -9.88 6.71 -0.54
CA TYR A 54 -9.46 7.63 -1.59
C TYR A 54 -9.78 7.09 -2.99
N ASP A 55 -9.59 5.79 -3.22
CA ASP A 55 -9.99 5.14 -4.48
C ASP A 55 -11.50 5.25 -4.71
N ALA A 56 -12.31 5.00 -3.68
CA ALA A 56 -13.76 5.18 -3.75
C ALA A 56 -14.19 6.63 -4.02
N LEU A 57 -13.35 7.61 -3.65
CA LEU A 57 -13.53 9.04 -3.96
C LEU A 57 -12.95 9.42 -5.33
N GLY A 58 -12.21 8.54 -6.00
CA GLY A 58 -11.53 8.78 -7.27
C GLY A 58 -10.21 9.53 -7.14
N ASP A 59 -9.67 9.68 -5.93
CA ASP A 59 -8.39 10.33 -5.65
C ASP A 59 -7.23 9.32 -5.74
N ASN A 60 -6.93 8.89 -6.96
CA ASN A 60 -5.96 7.83 -7.24
C ASN A 60 -4.55 8.12 -6.72
N GLU A 61 -4.13 9.39 -6.63
CA GLU A 61 -2.78 9.74 -6.17
C GLU A 61 -2.63 9.57 -4.66
N ASN A 62 -3.63 10.02 -3.88
CA ASN A 62 -3.61 9.80 -2.43
C ASN A 62 -3.85 8.34 -2.08
N ALA A 63 -4.68 7.63 -2.84
CA ALA A 63 -4.86 6.19 -2.69
C ALA A 63 -3.55 5.43 -2.89
N LEU A 64 -2.88 5.69 -4.01
CA LEU A 64 -1.58 5.09 -4.34
C LEU A 64 -0.53 5.35 -3.26
N ARG A 65 -0.43 6.59 -2.77
CA ARG A 65 0.53 6.93 -1.71
C ARG A 65 0.26 6.11 -0.45
N ASP A 66 -0.99 6.04 -0.02
CA ASP A 66 -1.36 5.31 1.20
C ASP A 66 -1.15 3.79 1.06
N HIS A 67 -1.45 3.20 -0.10
CA HIS A 67 -1.15 1.79 -0.34
C HIS A 67 0.35 1.51 -0.33
N ILE A 68 1.17 2.43 -0.86
CA ILE A 68 2.64 2.33 -0.83
C ILE A 68 3.17 2.41 0.61
N ASP A 69 2.67 3.34 1.42
CA ASP A 69 3.02 3.45 2.84
C ASP A 69 2.65 2.17 3.61
N ALA A 70 1.48 1.59 3.32
CA ALA A 70 1.05 0.31 3.89
C ALA A 70 1.95 -0.84 3.44
N CYS A 71 2.28 -0.91 2.15
CA CYS A 71 3.14 -1.94 1.57
C CYS A 71 4.54 -1.91 2.22
N GLY A 72 5.17 -0.73 2.31
CA GLY A 72 6.50 -0.58 2.91
C GLY A 72 6.51 -0.95 4.39
N SER A 73 5.48 -0.53 5.14
CA SER A 73 5.33 -0.90 6.56
C SER A 73 5.19 -2.41 6.75
N LEU A 74 4.35 -3.07 5.94
CA LEU A 74 4.12 -4.51 6.02
C LEU A 74 5.37 -5.31 5.63
N GLU A 75 6.08 -4.85 4.60
CA GLU A 75 7.35 -5.39 4.15
C GLU A 75 8.41 -5.35 5.26
N GLU A 76 8.57 -4.21 5.94
CA GLU A 76 9.48 -4.09 7.07
C GLU A 76 9.13 -5.09 8.19
N MET A 77 7.85 -5.20 8.53
CA MET A 77 7.36 -6.15 9.54
C MET A 77 7.61 -7.62 9.15
N ILE A 78 7.52 -7.97 7.87
CA ILE A 78 7.86 -9.32 7.40
C ILE A 78 9.36 -9.56 7.49
N ASN A 79 10.17 -8.61 7.02
CA ASN A 79 11.63 -8.72 7.00
C ASN A 79 12.23 -8.78 8.41
N ASN A 80 11.64 -8.09 9.39
CA ASN A 80 12.06 -8.15 10.79
C ASN A 80 11.42 -9.30 11.59
N GLY A 81 10.54 -10.09 10.95
CA GLY A 81 9.89 -11.28 11.54
C GLY A 81 8.69 -11.00 12.45
N SER A 82 8.24 -9.74 12.55
CA SER A 82 7.06 -9.35 13.33
C SER A 82 5.73 -9.68 12.64
N SER A 83 5.74 -9.94 11.33
CA SER A 83 4.60 -10.41 10.55
C SER A 83 4.98 -11.59 9.66
N LYS A 84 3.98 -12.40 9.30
CA LYS A 84 4.11 -13.49 8.30
C LYS A 84 3.07 -13.35 7.18
N ASN A 85 2.43 -12.19 7.08
CA ASN A 85 1.31 -11.98 6.17
C ASN A 85 1.79 -11.61 4.76
N ASN A 86 2.55 -12.50 4.13
CA ASN A 86 3.04 -12.32 2.76
C ASN A 86 1.87 -12.19 1.77
N HIS A 87 0.74 -12.83 2.06
CA HIS A 87 -0.45 -12.77 1.21
C HIS A 87 -0.96 -11.34 1.05
N LEU A 88 -1.13 -10.60 2.15
CA LEU A 88 -1.56 -9.21 2.10
C LEU A 88 -0.52 -8.30 1.42
N LEU A 89 0.77 -8.54 1.64
CA LEU A 89 1.84 -7.80 0.96
C LEU A 89 1.76 -8.01 -0.56
N VAL A 90 1.52 -9.25 -0.99
CA VAL A 90 1.37 -9.61 -2.41
C VAL A 90 0.17 -8.91 -3.04
N GLU A 91 -0.97 -8.88 -2.35
CA GLU A 91 -2.18 -8.18 -2.81
C GLU A 91 -1.92 -6.67 -2.95
N LEU A 92 -1.37 -6.02 -1.91
CA LEU A 92 -1.00 -4.61 -1.96
C LEU A 92 -0.04 -4.30 -3.11
N CYS A 93 1.00 -5.11 -3.30
CA CYS A 93 1.93 -4.94 -4.41
C CYS A 93 1.24 -5.03 -5.78
N GLN A 94 0.28 -5.95 -5.95
CA GLN A 94 -0.47 -6.11 -7.20
C GLN A 94 -1.39 -4.92 -7.47
N ASP A 95 -2.08 -4.43 -6.43
CA ASP A 95 -2.97 -3.28 -6.54
C ASP A 95 -2.19 -2.00 -6.86
N ILE A 96 -1.05 -1.77 -6.20
CA ILE A 96 -0.13 -0.67 -6.49
C ILE A 96 0.38 -0.77 -7.93
N ALA A 97 0.85 -1.94 -8.37
CA ALA A 97 1.31 -2.14 -9.74
C ALA A 97 0.21 -1.82 -10.76
N ALA A 98 -1.00 -2.33 -10.55
CA ALA A 98 -2.14 -2.05 -11.42
C ALA A 98 -2.46 -0.54 -11.47
N ARG A 99 -2.39 0.17 -10.33
CA ARG A 99 -2.61 1.62 -10.29
C ARG A 99 -1.53 2.40 -11.02
N LEU A 100 -0.27 2.02 -10.84
CA LEU A 100 0.86 2.64 -11.52
C LEU A 100 0.77 2.44 -13.04
N MET A 101 0.33 1.26 -13.51
CA MET A 101 0.07 1.02 -14.93
C MET A 101 -1.02 1.95 -15.48
N ASP A 102 -2.14 2.10 -14.76
CA ASP A 102 -3.25 2.97 -15.16
C ASP A 102 -2.83 4.46 -15.22
N LEU A 103 -1.88 4.87 -14.38
CA LEU A 103 -1.28 6.21 -14.37
C LEU A 103 -0.13 6.36 -15.39
N GLY A 104 0.25 5.30 -16.12
CA GLY A 104 1.35 5.30 -17.08
C GLY A 104 2.76 5.25 -16.45
N ARG A 105 2.87 4.99 -15.14
CA ARG A 105 4.11 4.90 -14.36
C ARG A 105 4.70 3.49 -14.42
N VAL A 106 4.99 3.01 -15.63
CA VAL A 106 5.34 1.60 -15.90
C VAL A 106 6.61 1.15 -15.16
N GLU A 107 7.63 2.00 -15.09
CA GLU A 107 8.89 1.68 -14.40
C GLU A 107 8.68 1.43 -12.89
N GLN A 108 7.89 2.29 -12.24
CA GLN A 108 7.51 2.09 -10.84
C GLN A 108 6.61 0.85 -10.68
N SER A 109 5.72 0.56 -11.64
CA SER A 109 4.90 -0.65 -11.59
C SER A 109 5.74 -1.92 -11.59
N GLU A 110 6.85 -1.95 -12.32
CA GLU A 110 7.73 -3.11 -12.41
C GLU A 110 8.29 -3.48 -11.03
N LYS A 111 8.73 -2.47 -10.25
CA LYS A 111 9.17 -2.64 -8.86
C LYS A 111 8.18 -3.46 -8.03
N TYR A 112 6.90 -3.07 -8.04
CA TYR A 112 5.88 -3.73 -7.21
C TYR A 112 5.48 -5.11 -7.74
N LEU A 113 5.55 -5.34 -9.06
CA LEU A 113 5.40 -6.69 -9.60
C LEU A 113 6.52 -7.62 -9.15
N LEU A 114 7.77 -7.14 -9.15
CA LEU A 114 8.91 -7.90 -8.65
C LEU A 114 8.78 -8.20 -7.15
N LYS A 115 8.36 -7.22 -6.34
CA LYS A 115 8.05 -7.45 -4.92
C LYS A 115 6.96 -8.52 -4.73
N SER A 116 5.87 -8.42 -5.48
CA SER A 116 4.79 -9.43 -5.45
C SER A 116 5.31 -10.84 -5.76
N MET A 117 6.18 -11.00 -6.76
CA MET A 117 6.79 -12.29 -7.08
C MET A 117 7.71 -12.79 -5.96
N ARG A 118 8.59 -11.91 -5.43
CA ARG A 118 9.52 -12.22 -4.34
C ARG A 118 8.79 -12.77 -3.12
N TYR A 119 7.73 -12.10 -2.68
CA TYR A 119 6.99 -12.47 -1.46
C TYR A 119 5.95 -13.57 -1.67
N GLY A 120 5.42 -13.71 -2.89
CA GLY A 120 4.43 -14.73 -3.24
C GLY A 120 5.02 -16.11 -3.54
N LEU A 121 6.29 -16.15 -3.97
CA LEU A 121 7.01 -17.37 -4.32
C LEU A 121 8.43 -17.30 -3.74
N PRO A 122 8.63 -17.62 -2.44
CA PRO A 122 9.95 -17.53 -1.80
C PRO A 122 11.03 -18.36 -2.51
N GLU A 123 10.65 -19.49 -3.13
CA GLU A 123 11.55 -20.32 -3.92
C GLU A 123 12.05 -19.63 -5.21
N MET A 124 11.43 -18.51 -5.59
CA MET A 124 11.75 -17.73 -6.78
C MET A 124 12.76 -16.61 -6.49
N GLU A 125 13.13 -16.35 -5.24
CA GLU A 125 14.13 -15.32 -4.89
C GLU A 125 15.48 -15.60 -5.57
N GLU A 126 15.95 -16.86 -5.53
CA GLU A 126 17.15 -17.30 -6.24
C GLU A 126 16.97 -17.22 -7.77
N ALA A 127 15.75 -17.42 -8.26
CA ALA A 127 15.43 -17.38 -9.69
C ALA A 127 15.39 -15.94 -10.24
N ILE A 128 14.92 -14.94 -9.49
CA ILE A 128 14.92 -13.53 -9.91
C ILE A 128 16.35 -13.08 -10.23
N GLY A 129 17.29 -13.35 -9.31
CA GLY A 129 18.71 -13.08 -9.53
C GLY A 129 19.30 -13.90 -10.68
N ALA A 130 18.96 -15.20 -10.79
CA ALA A 130 19.46 -16.07 -11.86
C ALA A 130 18.95 -15.69 -13.26
N LEU A 131 17.78 -15.05 -13.34
CA LEU A 131 17.19 -14.54 -14.59
C LEU A 131 17.77 -13.16 -14.99
N GLY A 132 18.64 -12.58 -14.16
CA GLY A 132 19.22 -11.25 -14.40
C GLY A 132 18.19 -10.13 -14.29
N MET A 133 17.11 -10.36 -13.54
CA MET A 133 16.11 -9.33 -13.25
C MET A 133 16.67 -8.35 -12.22
N PRO A 134 16.32 -7.05 -12.32
CA PRO A 134 16.79 -6.05 -11.36
C PRO A 134 16.22 -6.33 -9.95
N ASP A 135 16.96 -5.95 -8.90
CA ASP A 135 16.41 -6.00 -7.55
C ASP A 135 15.31 -4.94 -7.43
N PRO A 136 14.09 -5.27 -6.97
CA PRO A 136 13.06 -4.27 -6.75
C PRO A 136 13.51 -3.12 -5.83
N ASP A 137 14.47 -3.35 -4.93
CA ASP A 137 14.97 -2.31 -4.04
C ASP A 137 16.00 -1.36 -4.71
N ASP A 138 16.42 -1.64 -5.95
CA ASP A 138 17.29 -0.75 -6.78
C ASP A 138 16.51 0.40 -7.46
N TYR A 139 15.18 0.37 -7.46
CA TYR A 139 14.35 1.41 -8.07
C TYR A 139 14.19 2.62 -7.13
N ASP A 140 14.57 3.81 -7.59
CA ASP A 140 14.42 5.08 -6.85
C ASP A 140 12.94 5.38 -6.54
N ASP A 141 12.67 5.68 -5.27
CA ASP A 141 11.32 6.04 -4.76
C ASP A 141 10.97 7.53 -4.96
N GLU A 142 11.66 8.26 -5.84
CA GLU A 142 11.39 9.70 -6.02
C GLU A 142 10.07 9.95 -6.76
N PHE A 143 9.01 10.21 -5.97
CA PHE A 143 7.75 10.79 -6.44
C PHE A 143 7.99 12.26 -6.85
N TYR A 144 8.09 12.53 -8.15
CA TYR A 144 8.08 13.89 -8.73
C TYR A 144 6.70 14.29 -9.27
#